data_AF-A0A937QIS7-F1
#
_entry.id   AF-A0A937QIS7-F1
#
_cell.length_a   1.000
_cell.length_b   1.000
_cell.length_c   1.000
_cell.angle_alpha   90.00
_cell.angle_beta   90.00
_cell.angle_gamma   90.00
#
_symmetry.space_group_name_H-M   'P 1'
#
loop_
_entity.id
_entity.type
_entity.pdbx_description
1 polymer ?
#
loop_
_entity_poly.entity_id
_entity_poly.type
_entity_poly.pdbx_seq_one_letter_code
_entity_poly.pdbx_strand_id
1 'polypeptide(L)'
;MKYDPHEESYSLRSNDWRYIRYENGKEELYNTASDPNEWKNLATEAQHSHEVNRLRHVLASRLPKKGVVPPQPQWKAPGKPEPKSNEYWKNLYFKKNPDADADKDGTLSWPELQAHKKAADPAAQTP
;
A
#
# COMPACT_ATOMS: atom_id res chain seq x y z
N MET A 1 28.32 13.88 -7.56
CA MET A 1 28.77 12.68 -6.81
C MET A 1 28.49 11.45 -7.66
N LYS A 2 29.45 10.53 -7.78
CA LYS A 2 29.24 9.25 -8.49
C LYS A 2 28.79 8.23 -7.45
N TYR A 3 27.61 7.63 -7.62
CA TYR A 3 27.10 6.59 -6.73
C TYR A 3 28.04 5.38 -6.70
N ASP A 4 28.47 4.97 -5.51
CA ASP A 4 29.22 3.72 -5.31
C ASP A 4 28.42 2.82 -4.37
N PRO A 5 27.84 1.71 -4.88
CA PRO A 5 27.10 0.80 -4.02
C PRO A 5 27.94 0.28 -2.85
N HIS A 6 29.26 0.14 -2.97
CA HIS A 6 30.06 -0.43 -1.88
C HIS A 6 30.30 0.52 -0.70
N GLU A 7 29.99 1.81 -0.84
CA GLU A 7 30.11 2.82 0.22
C GLU A 7 28.78 3.08 0.95
N GLU A 8 27.74 2.30 0.63
CA GLU A 8 26.41 2.47 1.20
C GLU A 8 26.02 1.31 2.13
N SER A 9 25.03 1.56 2.98
CA SER A 9 24.44 0.53 3.85
C SER A 9 23.15 -0.04 3.25
N TYR A 10 23.00 -1.35 3.25
CA TYR A 10 21.81 -2.03 2.71
C TYR A 10 21.24 -3.02 3.71
N SER A 11 19.93 -3.25 3.58
CA SER A 11 19.25 -4.35 4.24
C SER A 11 18.46 -5.20 3.24
N LEU A 12 18.46 -6.51 3.48
CA LEU A 12 17.59 -7.48 2.83
C LEU A 12 16.65 -8.04 3.86
N ARG A 13 15.35 -8.04 3.53
CA ARG A 13 14.30 -8.66 4.34
C ARG A 13 13.62 -9.74 3.51
N SER A 14 13.49 -10.92 4.09
CA SER A 14 12.65 -12.03 3.60
C SER A 14 11.60 -12.36 4.65
N ASN A 15 10.87 -13.48 4.51
CA ASN A 15 9.92 -13.90 5.54
C ASN A 15 10.65 -14.22 6.86
N ASP A 16 11.72 -15.02 6.79
CA ASP A 16 12.36 -15.60 7.98
C ASP A 16 13.67 -14.92 8.36
N TRP A 17 14.26 -14.12 7.47
CA TRP A 17 15.59 -13.53 7.67
C TRP A 17 15.61 -12.03 7.41
N ARG A 18 16.43 -11.34 8.21
CA ARG A 18 16.90 -9.98 7.96
C ARG A 18 18.41 -9.98 7.93
N TYR A 19 18.99 -9.43 6.86
CA TYR A 19 20.43 -9.26 6.70
C TYR A 19 20.75 -7.80 6.45
N ILE A 20 21.79 -7.28 7.08
CA ILE A 20 22.23 -5.90 6.96
C ILE A 20 23.72 -5.91 6.67
N ARG A 21 24.14 -5.10 5.69
CA ARG A 21 25.55 -4.80 5.41
C ARG A 21 25.75 -3.31 5.51
N TYR A 22 26.62 -2.88 6.40
CA TYR A 22 26.96 -1.48 6.60
C TYR A 22 28.07 -1.03 5.64
N GLU A 23 28.19 0.29 5.45
CA GLU A 23 29.25 0.89 4.62
C GLU A 23 30.65 0.41 5.01
N ASN A 24 30.89 0.24 6.32
CA ASN A 24 32.18 -0.16 6.90
C ASN A 24 32.46 -1.67 6.77
N GLY A 25 31.58 -2.42 6.09
CA GLY A 25 31.71 -3.85 5.89
C GLY A 25 31.26 -4.71 7.07
N LYS A 26 30.80 -4.13 8.19
CA LYS A 26 30.13 -4.91 9.23
C LYS A 26 28.82 -5.48 8.71
N GLU A 27 28.45 -6.63 9.25
CA GLU A 27 27.26 -7.36 8.85
C GLU A 27 26.46 -7.82 10.06
N GLU A 28 25.14 -7.85 9.88
CA GLU A 28 24.19 -8.38 10.85
C GLU A 28 23.25 -9.37 10.15
N LEU A 29 22.93 -10.46 10.84
CA LEU A 29 21.98 -11.46 10.39
C LEU A 29 21.04 -11.81 11.53
N TYR A 30 19.74 -11.73 11.28
CA TYR A 30 18.70 -12.08 12.24
C TYR A 30 17.76 -13.11 11.63
N ASN A 31 17.45 -14.17 12.37
CA ASN A 31 16.37 -15.08 12.05
C ASN A 31 15.08 -14.52 12.66
N THR A 32 14.33 -13.75 11.89
CA THR A 32 13.12 -13.07 12.36
C THR A 32 11.95 -14.01 12.63
N ALA A 33 12.00 -15.25 12.13
CA ALA A 33 11.00 -16.26 12.45
C ALA A 33 11.17 -16.79 13.88
N SER A 34 12.41 -16.98 14.33
CA SER A 34 12.72 -17.43 15.70
C SER A 34 12.97 -16.29 16.70
N ASP A 35 13.40 -15.13 16.21
CA ASP A 35 13.73 -13.93 17.00
C ASP A 35 13.00 -12.70 16.44
N PRO A 36 11.69 -12.54 16.75
CA PRO A 36 10.88 -11.43 16.23
C PRO A 36 11.39 -10.04 16.64
N ASN A 37 12.19 -9.95 17.70
CA ASN A 37 12.74 -8.70 18.20
C ASN A 37 14.16 -8.43 17.70
N GLU A 38 14.75 -9.36 16.94
CA GLU A 38 16.07 -9.21 16.29
C GLU A 38 17.18 -8.85 17.29
N TRP A 39 17.18 -9.50 18.46
CA TRP A 39 18.18 -9.26 19.51
C TRP A 39 19.50 -9.97 19.24
N LYS A 40 19.47 -11.15 18.61
CA LYS A 40 20.66 -11.97 18.42
C LYS A 40 21.23 -11.84 17.01
N ASN A 41 22.35 -11.14 16.89
CA ASN A 41 23.11 -11.11 15.64
C ASN A 41 23.84 -12.45 15.42
N LEU A 42 23.52 -13.13 14.32
CA LEU A 42 24.03 -14.44 13.92
C LEU A 42 25.13 -14.37 12.85
N ALA A 43 25.51 -13.17 12.38
CA ALA A 43 26.40 -13.01 11.22
C ALA A 43 27.81 -13.60 11.42
N THR A 44 28.28 -13.66 12.66
CA THR A 44 29.61 -14.19 13.01
C THR A 44 29.58 -15.67 13.43
N GLU A 45 28.39 -16.27 13.54
CA GLU A 45 28.25 -17.67 13.94
C GLU A 45 28.53 -18.59 12.75
N ALA A 46 29.50 -19.50 12.91
CA ALA A 46 29.92 -20.40 11.83
C ALA A 46 28.75 -21.24 11.25
N GLN A 47 27.77 -21.58 12.09
CA GLN A 47 26.56 -22.31 11.72
C GLN A 47 25.69 -21.56 10.69
N HIS A 48 25.75 -20.22 10.67
CA HIS A 48 24.95 -19.38 9.79
C HIS A 48 25.74 -18.83 8.60
N SER A 49 27.01 -19.20 8.45
CA SER A 49 27.89 -18.76 7.35
C SER A 49 27.30 -19.01 5.95
N HIS A 50 26.60 -20.14 5.77
CA HIS A 50 25.92 -20.45 4.52
C HIS A 50 24.85 -19.42 4.16
N GLU A 51 23.99 -19.04 5.12
CA GLU A 51 22.92 -18.06 4.87
C GLU A 51 23.48 -16.65 4.67
N VAL A 52 24.50 -16.25 5.45
CA VAL A 52 25.21 -14.98 5.23
C VAL A 52 25.75 -14.92 3.79
N ASN A 53 26.45 -15.96 3.33
CA ASN A 53 27.00 -16.00 1.97
C ASN A 53 25.90 -15.96 0.90
N ARG A 54 24.80 -16.69 1.11
CA ARG A 54 23.64 -16.64 0.21
C ARG A 54 23.11 -15.20 0.09
N LEU A 55 22.91 -14.51 1.21
CA LEU A 55 22.36 -13.16 1.23
C LEU A 55 23.34 -12.11 0.70
N ARG A 56 24.65 -12.28 0.89
CA ARG A 56 25.70 -11.49 0.22
C ARG A 56 25.56 -11.56 -1.30
N HIS A 57 25.41 -12.78 -1.85
CA HIS A 57 25.22 -12.96 -3.29
C HIS A 57 23.92 -12.34 -3.80
N VAL A 58 22.81 -12.52 -3.06
CA VAL A 58 21.54 -11.88 -3.40
C VAL A 58 21.67 -10.35 -3.40
N LEU A 59 22.31 -9.78 -2.38
CA LEU A 59 22.53 -8.33 -2.30
C LEU A 59 23.35 -7.85 -3.51
N ALA A 60 24.49 -8.47 -3.77
CA ALA A 60 25.37 -8.11 -4.88
C ALA A 60 24.65 -8.17 -6.24
N SER A 61 23.75 -9.15 -6.44
CA SER A 61 22.97 -9.27 -7.68
C SER A 61 21.95 -8.14 -7.91
N ARG A 62 21.51 -7.47 -6.84
CA ARG A 62 20.51 -6.39 -6.90
C ARG A 62 21.14 -5.01 -7.04
N LEU A 63 22.42 -4.87 -6.69
CA LEU A 63 23.09 -3.59 -6.71
C LEU A 63 23.51 -3.20 -8.14
N PRO A 64 23.37 -1.91 -8.52
CA PRO A 64 23.88 -1.44 -9.80
C PRO A 64 25.41 -1.51 -9.85
N LYS A 65 25.98 -1.36 -11.04
CA LYS A 65 27.42 -1.09 -11.16
C LYS A 65 27.73 0.31 -10.61
N LYS A 66 28.94 0.50 -10.07
CA LYS A 66 29.45 1.82 -9.67
C LYS A 66 29.25 2.86 -10.78
N GLY A 67 28.74 4.02 -10.40
CA GLY A 67 28.42 5.13 -11.29
C GLY A 67 27.07 5.03 -12.00
N VAL A 68 26.34 3.92 -11.86
CA VAL A 68 25.01 3.74 -12.42
C VAL A 68 23.95 3.99 -11.36
N VAL A 69 23.23 5.10 -11.48
CA VAL A 69 22.04 5.35 -10.65
C VAL A 69 20.83 4.77 -11.37
N PRO A 70 20.09 3.82 -10.78
CA PRO A 70 18.91 3.26 -11.42
C PRO A 70 17.84 4.34 -11.58
N PRO A 71 17.09 4.33 -12.70
CA PRO A 71 16.03 5.32 -12.91
C PRO A 71 14.98 5.19 -11.82
N GLN A 72 14.63 6.32 -11.20
CA GLN A 72 13.51 6.35 -10.25
C GLN A 72 12.20 6.09 -10.99
N PRO A 73 11.26 5.34 -10.40
CA PRO A 73 9.94 5.18 -11.00
C PRO A 73 9.29 6.55 -11.20
N GLN A 74 8.67 6.78 -12.35
CA GLN A 74 7.87 7.97 -12.54
C GLN A 74 6.63 7.86 -11.65
N TRP A 75 6.54 8.73 -10.64
CA TRP A 75 5.35 8.80 -9.81
C TRP A 75 4.16 9.20 -10.66
N LYS A 76 3.17 8.30 -10.77
CA LYS A 76 1.86 8.63 -11.31
C LYS A 76 0.95 8.89 -10.13
N ALA A 77 0.52 10.14 -9.97
CA ALA A 77 -0.54 10.45 -9.02
C ALA A 77 -1.70 9.48 -9.26
N PRO A 78 -2.31 8.88 -8.21
CA PRO A 78 -3.62 8.28 -8.39
C PRO A 78 -4.50 9.37 -9.03
N GLY A 79 -5.04 9.07 -10.21
CA GLY A 79 -5.88 10.03 -10.92
C GLY A 79 -6.96 10.53 -9.96
N LYS A 80 -7.28 11.83 -10.00
CA LYS A 80 -8.54 12.28 -9.36
C LYS A 80 -9.63 11.36 -9.90
N PRO A 81 -10.41 10.67 -9.06
CA PRO A 81 -11.55 9.92 -9.58
C PRO A 81 -12.38 10.90 -10.41
N GLU A 82 -12.78 10.49 -11.61
CA GLU A 82 -13.68 11.30 -12.43
C GLU A 82 -14.85 11.78 -11.56
N PRO A 83 -15.26 13.05 -11.65
CA PRO A 83 -16.40 13.53 -10.88
C PRO A 83 -17.59 12.64 -11.23
N LYS A 84 -18.06 11.88 -10.23
CA LYS A 84 -19.24 11.05 -10.36
C LYS A 84 -20.39 11.95 -10.79
N SER A 85 -21.08 11.59 -11.87
CA SER A 85 -22.19 12.38 -12.41
C SER A 85 -23.29 12.54 -11.35
N ASN A 86 -24.14 13.56 -11.53
CA ASN A 86 -25.35 13.69 -10.71
C ASN A 86 -26.25 12.44 -10.78
N GLU A 87 -26.20 11.70 -11.90
CA GLU A 87 -26.85 10.39 -12.06
C GLU A 87 -26.37 9.37 -11.03
N TYR A 88 -25.07 9.36 -10.73
CA TYR A 88 -24.45 8.31 -9.93
C TYR A 88 -25.02 8.22 -8.51
N TRP A 89 -25.17 9.37 -7.84
CA TRP A 89 -25.71 9.37 -6.47
C TRP A 89 -27.22 9.13 -6.46
N LYS A 90 -27.95 9.57 -7.50
CA LYS A 90 -29.37 9.28 -7.67
C LYS A 90 -29.63 7.78 -7.80
N ASN A 91 -28.85 7.10 -8.64
CA ASN A 91 -28.93 5.65 -8.82
C ASN A 91 -28.61 4.90 -7.52
N LEU A 92 -27.62 5.37 -6.75
CA LEU A 92 -27.32 4.79 -5.44
C LEU A 92 -28.44 5.02 -4.43
N TYR A 93 -29.08 6.19 -4.46
CA TYR A 93 -30.20 6.51 -3.57
C TYR A 93 -31.38 5.59 -3.86
N PHE A 94 -31.73 5.42 -5.13
CA PHE A 94 -32.79 4.52 -5.55
C PHE A 94 -32.55 3.06 -5.28
N LYS A 95 -31.32 2.57 -5.48
CA LYS A 95 -30.98 1.19 -5.13
C LYS A 95 -31.30 0.87 -3.67
N LYS A 96 -31.28 1.87 -2.79
CA LYS A 96 -31.60 1.75 -1.37
C LYS A 96 -33.06 2.07 -1.04
N ASN A 97 -33.74 2.85 -1.88
CA ASN A 97 -35.12 3.32 -1.68
C ASN A 97 -35.90 3.16 -2.99
N PRO A 98 -36.24 1.92 -3.38
CA PRO A 98 -36.95 1.67 -4.65
C PRO A 98 -38.39 2.23 -4.65
N ASP A 99 -38.94 2.52 -3.48
CA ASP A 99 -40.23 3.16 -3.24
C ASP A 99 -40.23 4.67 -3.44
N ALA A 100 -39.06 5.29 -3.67
CA ALA A 100 -38.96 6.70 -4.02
C ALA A 100 -39.38 7.01 -5.46
N ASP A 101 -39.53 6.00 -6.32
CA ASP A 101 -40.00 6.11 -7.72
C ASP A 101 -41.53 6.09 -7.74
N ALA A 102 -42.13 7.28 -7.71
CA ALA A 102 -43.57 7.45 -7.52
C ALA A 102 -44.34 7.30 -8.85
N ASP A 103 -43.71 7.73 -9.95
CA ASP A 103 -44.30 7.62 -11.29
C ASP A 103 -43.93 6.33 -12.04
N LYS A 104 -43.02 5.53 -11.47
CA LYS A 104 -42.55 4.23 -11.98
C LYS A 104 -41.80 4.35 -13.29
N ASP A 105 -41.16 5.49 -13.55
CA ASP A 105 -40.36 5.73 -14.74
C ASP A 105 -38.93 5.15 -14.64
N GLY A 106 -38.53 4.71 -13.44
CA GLY A 106 -37.22 4.12 -13.17
C GLY A 106 -36.10 5.14 -12.97
N THR A 107 -36.40 6.44 -12.86
CA THR A 107 -35.44 7.55 -12.72
C THR A 107 -35.77 8.50 -11.56
N LEU A 108 -34.75 8.96 -10.80
CA LEU A 108 -35.01 9.74 -9.58
C LEU A 108 -35.09 11.20 -9.94
N SER A 109 -36.32 11.68 -10.04
CA SER A 109 -36.57 13.10 -10.19
C SER A 109 -36.28 13.84 -8.88
N TRP A 110 -36.02 15.15 -8.99
CA TRP A 110 -35.80 15.98 -7.81
C TRP A 110 -37.06 16.09 -6.91
N PRO A 111 -38.28 16.24 -7.46
CA PRO A 111 -39.51 16.20 -6.68
C PRO A 111 -39.70 14.92 -5.86
N GLU A 112 -39.42 13.76 -6.45
CA GLU A 112 -39.52 12.45 -5.77
C GLU A 112 -38.54 12.30 -4.61
N LEU A 113 -37.29 12.74 -4.81
CA LEU A 113 -36.31 12.76 -3.74
C LEU A 113 -36.79 13.60 -2.55
N GLN A 114 -37.41 14.76 -2.80
CA GLN A 114 -37.93 15.61 -1.74
C GLN A 114 -39.15 15.00 -1.06
N ALA A 115 -40.06 14.40 -1.83
CA ALA A 115 -41.22 13.71 -1.29
C ALA A 115 -40.81 12.53 -0.39
N HIS A 116 -39.88 11.69 -0.86
CA HIS A 116 -39.38 10.55 -0.08
C HIS A 116 -38.62 11.02 1.18
N LYS A 117 -37.78 12.07 1.09
CA LYS A 117 -37.12 12.64 2.27
C LYS A 117 -38.12 13.21 3.29
N LYS A 118 -39.18 13.87 2.83
CA LYS A 118 -40.23 14.41 3.69
C LYS A 118 -41.03 13.29 4.37
N ALA A 119 -41.26 12.18 3.67
CA ALA A 119 -41.91 10.98 4.24
C ALA A 119 -41.01 10.26 5.25
N ALA A 120 -39.69 10.25 5.03
CA ALA A 120 -38.70 9.60 5.89
C ALA A 120 -38.33 10.42 7.14
N ASP A 121 -38.70 11.70 7.21
CA ASP A 121 -38.44 12.56 8.37
C ASP A 121 -39.63 12.54 9.36
N PRO A 122 -39.49 11.93 10.55
CA PRO A 122 -40.57 11.89 11.55
C PRO A 122 -40.90 13.28 12.14
N ALA A 123 -40.05 14.29 11.97
CA ALA A 123 -40.34 15.66 12.42
C ALA A 123 -41.16 16.48 11.40
N ALA A 124 -41.25 16.04 10.13
CA ALA A 124 -42.00 16.71 9.07
C ALA A 124 -43.48 16.28 9.00
N GLN A 125 -43.90 15.34 9.86
CA GLN A 125 -45.26 14.81 9.96
C GLN A 125 -45.97 15.32 11.23
N THR A 126 -46.20 16.62 11.31
CA THR A 126 -47.17 17.19 12.28
C THR A 126 -48.07 18.16 11.51
N PRO A 127 -49.41 18.10 11.68
CA PRO A 127 -50.36 18.88 10.88
C PRO A 127 -50.21 20.39 11.02
#